data_AF-W9VW71-F1
#
_entry.id   AF-W9VW71-F1
#
_cell.length_a   1.000
_cell.length_b   1.000
_cell.length_c   1.000
_cell.angle_alpha   90.00
_cell.angle_beta   90.00
_cell.angle_gamma   90.00
#
_symmetry.space_group_name_H-M   'P 1'
#
loop_
_entity.id
_entity.type
_entity.pdbx_description
1 polymer ?
#
loop_
_entity_poly.entity_id
_entity_poly.type
_entity_poly.pdbx_seq_one_letter_code
_entity_poly.pdbx_strand_id
1 'polypeptide(L)'
;MSRRWGERRLSVEQVLREDSQEALFVPEFAGDAEATEISRETFGGDHRRSGRKRQREYTERKPTATTASMNSFQPSTPRQAVKIKSEAENQALADLRLKSPDQKVQIFVGPNNTIYEVGLEDLEKAPALKALVNKTGAQTPFIMHPELTKISADNFRSVYEFLLTNEYMPAIIDHPLGENKFPKRLDGCTSASHYQDEASRGAHLYVITKRLGLKSMQDLVLRKIIQAQHQPYGIEGLLGIAMIVFSRPEDNAVFGPCGSEKSSNHQDSEGNQDPLEEWLVQNLGDKLQPVMINHARLFFQVANHGACAARGFGVRVLRRKVEVWDTMDANVVAIEDDE
;
A
#
# COMPACT_ATOMS: atom_id res chain seq x y z
N MET A 1 16.18 60.56 14.51
CA MET A 1 15.16 60.32 15.56
C MET A 1 14.22 59.22 15.10
N SER A 2 13.52 58.53 16.01
CA SER A 2 12.85 57.24 15.73
C SER A 2 11.45 57.38 15.10
N ARG A 3 11.07 56.41 14.25
CA ARG A 3 9.68 56.07 13.96
C ARG A 3 9.48 54.55 13.98
N ARG A 4 8.75 54.08 14.99
CA ARG A 4 8.23 52.71 15.11
C ARG A 4 7.56 52.25 13.82
N TRP A 5 7.81 50.99 13.44
CA TRP A 5 6.81 50.13 12.82
C TRP A 5 6.60 48.93 13.74
N GLY A 6 5.35 48.49 13.91
CA GLY A 6 4.99 47.42 14.83
C GLY A 6 4.56 46.16 14.09
N GLU A 7 5.26 45.05 14.34
CA GLU A 7 4.83 43.73 13.88
C GLU A 7 3.54 43.31 14.60
N ARG A 8 2.50 42.93 13.84
CA ARG A 8 1.40 42.13 14.41
C ARG A 8 1.80 40.66 14.40
N ARG A 9 2.26 40.14 15.53
CA ARG A 9 2.27 38.69 15.78
C ARG A 9 0.85 38.26 16.10
N LEU A 10 0.24 37.45 15.23
CA LEU A 10 -0.97 36.70 15.55
C LEU A 10 -0.58 35.46 16.36
N SER A 11 -1.38 35.05 17.34
CA SER A 11 -1.12 33.82 18.10
C SER A 11 -1.63 32.59 17.35
N VAL A 12 -1.01 31.43 17.61
CA VAL A 12 -1.37 30.15 16.99
C VAL A 12 -2.83 29.77 17.27
N GLU A 13 -3.36 30.19 18.42
CA GLU A 13 -4.75 29.97 18.85
C GLU A 13 -5.79 30.71 17.99
N GLN A 14 -5.42 31.80 17.30
CA GLN A 14 -6.35 32.48 16.39
C GLN A 14 -6.57 31.69 15.10
N VAL A 15 -5.52 31.03 14.58
CA VAL A 15 -5.60 30.22 13.34
C VAL A 15 -6.49 28.99 13.56
N LEU A 16 -6.33 28.30 14.70
CA LEU A 16 -7.13 27.11 15.05
C LEU A 16 -8.62 27.39 15.25
N ARG A 17 -9.03 28.66 15.39
CA ARG A 17 -10.45 29.04 15.56
C ARG A 17 -11.21 29.22 14.25
N GLU A 18 -10.54 29.52 13.14
CA GLU A 18 -11.20 29.74 11.84
C GLU A 18 -11.54 28.40 11.16
N ASP A 19 -10.68 27.38 11.26
CA ASP A 19 -10.96 26.02 10.74
C ASP A 19 -12.06 25.27 11.53
N SER A 20 -12.50 25.79 12.68
CA SER A 20 -13.41 25.09 13.61
C SER A 20 -14.91 25.31 13.34
N GLN A 21 -15.32 26.02 12.28
CA GLN A 21 -16.73 26.35 12.03
C GLN A 21 -17.47 25.49 10.99
N GLU A 22 -16.80 24.66 10.19
CA GLU A 22 -17.44 23.83 9.14
C GLU A 22 -17.63 22.35 9.54
N ALA A 23 -18.21 22.08 10.72
CA ALA A 23 -18.46 20.72 11.21
C ALA A 23 -19.77 20.56 12.03
N LEU A 24 -20.87 21.16 11.59
CA LEU A 24 -22.21 20.95 12.18
C LEU A 24 -23.22 20.44 11.15
N PHE A 25 -23.35 19.12 11.06
CA PHE A 25 -24.53 18.45 10.50
C PHE A 25 -25.01 17.38 11.47
N VAL A 26 -26.23 17.57 12.00
CA VAL A 26 -26.93 16.61 12.85
C VAL A 26 -27.96 15.87 12.00
N PRO A 27 -27.92 14.52 11.94
CA PRO A 27 -29.05 13.73 11.48
C PRO A 27 -30.10 13.63 12.60
N GLU A 28 -31.33 14.07 12.34
CA GLU A 28 -32.46 13.83 13.24
C GLU A 28 -32.88 12.35 13.22
N PHE A 29 -33.33 11.83 14.36
CA PHE A 29 -33.90 10.49 14.47
C PHE A 29 -35.38 10.48 14.07
N ALA A 30 -35.81 9.40 13.41
CA ALA A 30 -37.21 8.97 13.37
C ALA A 30 -37.29 7.44 13.46
N GLY A 31 -38.33 6.93 14.12
CA GLY A 31 -38.67 5.50 14.14
C GLY A 31 -39.31 5.02 12.83
N ASP A 32 -39.76 3.77 12.72
CA ASP A 32 -39.93 2.77 13.78
C ASP A 32 -39.54 1.35 13.32
N ALA A 33 -39.57 0.40 14.25
CA ALA A 33 -39.15 -0.98 14.05
C ALA A 33 -40.24 -1.88 13.44
N GLU A 34 -39.81 -2.93 12.74
CA GLU A 34 -40.47 -4.24 12.85
C GLU A 34 -39.41 -5.36 12.68
N ALA A 35 -39.67 -6.56 13.21
CA ALA A 35 -38.68 -7.63 13.32
C ALA A 35 -39.23 -9.01 12.95
N THR A 36 -38.45 -9.78 12.20
CA THR A 36 -38.47 -11.26 12.04
C THR A 36 -37.22 -11.60 11.19
N GLU A 37 -36.27 -12.46 11.60
CA GLU A 37 -36.30 -13.87 12.00
C GLU A 37 -35.93 -14.83 10.84
N ILE A 38 -34.63 -15.21 10.81
CA ILE A 38 -34.05 -16.51 10.46
C ILE A 38 -34.67 -17.32 9.28
N SER A 39 -33.97 -17.42 8.12
CA SER A 39 -33.64 -18.74 7.50
C SER A 39 -32.84 -18.73 6.16
N ARG A 40 -31.85 -19.63 6.10
CA ARG A 40 -31.44 -20.57 5.02
C ARG A 40 -31.52 -20.25 3.50
N GLU A 41 -30.36 -20.47 2.86
CA GLU A 41 -30.09 -21.37 1.70
C GLU A 41 -30.82 -21.21 0.33
N THR A 42 -29.99 -20.84 -0.67
CA THR A 42 -29.85 -21.46 -2.03
C THR A 42 -30.73 -21.10 -3.25
N PHE A 43 -30.06 -21.21 -4.41
CA PHE A 43 -30.52 -21.45 -5.80
C PHE A 43 -31.56 -20.53 -6.50
N GLY A 44 -31.03 -19.65 -7.36
CA GLY A 44 -31.14 -19.80 -8.83
C GLY A 44 -32.47 -19.52 -9.56
N GLY A 45 -32.42 -18.75 -10.66
CA GLY A 45 -33.55 -18.63 -11.60
C GLY A 45 -33.43 -17.49 -12.63
N ASP A 46 -32.98 -17.80 -13.84
CA ASP A 46 -33.19 -16.95 -15.03
C ASP A 46 -34.69 -16.80 -15.32
N HIS A 47 -35.19 -15.60 -15.61
CA HIS A 47 -36.41 -15.42 -16.42
C HIS A 47 -36.40 -14.12 -17.24
N ARG A 48 -36.27 -14.27 -18.57
CA ARG A 48 -36.46 -13.18 -19.56
C ARG A 48 -37.96 -12.85 -19.70
N ARG A 49 -38.31 -11.57 -19.89
CA ARG A 49 -39.47 -11.18 -20.73
C ARG A 49 -39.26 -9.80 -21.36
N SER A 50 -39.71 -9.64 -22.60
CA SER A 50 -39.62 -8.38 -23.35
C SER A 50 -40.98 -7.71 -23.52
N GLY A 51 -41.00 -6.37 -23.53
CA GLY A 51 -42.16 -5.55 -23.85
C GLY A 51 -41.74 -4.40 -24.77
N ARG A 52 -42.56 -4.07 -25.79
CA ARG A 52 -42.21 -3.09 -26.83
C ARG A 52 -42.91 -1.74 -26.62
N LYS A 53 -42.15 -0.68 -26.92
CA LYS A 53 -42.53 0.61 -27.55
C LYS A 53 -43.95 1.17 -27.30
N ARG A 54 -43.99 2.41 -26.81
CA ARG A 54 -44.86 3.46 -27.39
C ARG A 54 -44.09 4.79 -27.49
N GLN A 55 -44.52 5.64 -28.41
CA GLN A 55 -43.83 6.86 -28.86
C GLN A 55 -44.87 7.97 -29.04
N ARG A 56 -44.54 9.21 -28.66
CA ARG A 56 -45.25 10.42 -29.09
C ARG A 56 -44.43 11.69 -28.86
N GLU A 57 -44.37 12.57 -29.85
CA GLU A 57 -44.05 14.00 -29.68
C GLU A 57 -45.26 14.75 -29.06
N TYR A 58 -45.24 16.03 -28.64
CA TYR A 58 -44.28 17.16 -28.76
C TYR A 58 -43.96 17.70 -27.32
N THR A 59 -43.49 18.92 -26.97
CA THR A 59 -43.46 20.26 -27.62
C THR A 59 -42.36 21.16 -27.01
N GLU A 60 -42.15 22.35 -27.59
CA GLU A 60 -41.14 23.35 -27.22
C GLU A 60 -41.31 24.00 -25.83
N ARG A 61 -40.22 24.54 -25.27
CA ARG A 61 -40.07 25.99 -25.02
C ARG A 61 -38.64 26.44 -24.62
N LYS A 62 -38.21 27.56 -25.23
CA LYS A 62 -37.11 28.50 -24.93
C LYS A 62 -36.10 28.17 -23.79
N PRO A 63 -34.78 28.21 -24.06
CA PRO A 63 -33.80 28.76 -23.12
C PRO A 63 -33.80 30.30 -23.16
N THR A 64 -33.59 30.95 -22.02
CA THR A 64 -33.40 32.41 -21.93
C THR A 64 -31.91 32.70 -21.66
N ALA A 65 -31.34 33.71 -22.32
CA ALA A 65 -29.95 34.09 -22.10
C ALA A 65 -29.74 34.75 -20.73
N THR A 66 -28.66 34.37 -20.04
CA THR A 66 -28.13 35.09 -18.87
C THR A 66 -26.74 35.61 -19.21
N THR A 67 -26.44 36.82 -18.77
CA THR A 67 -25.23 37.58 -19.11
C THR A 67 -23.94 36.92 -18.61
N ALA A 68 -22.93 36.88 -19.48
CA ALA A 68 -21.56 36.64 -19.04
C ALA A 68 -21.07 37.83 -18.22
N SER A 69 -20.62 37.59 -16.98
CA SER A 69 -19.90 38.57 -16.17
C SER A 69 -18.43 38.18 -16.10
N MET A 70 -17.53 39.16 -16.26
CA MET A 70 -16.09 38.92 -16.26
C MET A 70 -15.58 38.77 -14.82
N ASN A 71 -15.06 37.59 -14.48
CA ASN A 71 -14.16 37.43 -13.34
C ASN A 71 -12.98 36.56 -13.78
N SER A 72 -11.78 37.15 -13.80
CA SER A 72 -10.56 36.53 -14.30
C SER A 72 -9.93 35.63 -13.25
N PHE A 73 -10.57 34.50 -12.96
CA PHE A 73 -9.89 33.38 -12.30
C PHE A 73 -8.83 32.84 -13.25
N GLN A 74 -7.55 33.03 -12.91
CA GLN A 74 -6.49 32.25 -13.54
C GLN A 74 -6.79 30.77 -13.25
N PRO A 75 -6.91 29.89 -14.26
CA PRO A 75 -6.87 28.46 -13.98
C PRO A 75 -5.49 28.16 -13.43
N SER A 76 -5.42 27.78 -12.15
CA SER A 76 -4.19 27.23 -11.58
C SER A 76 -3.79 26.05 -12.44
N THR A 77 -2.65 26.17 -13.13
CA THR A 77 -2.21 25.12 -14.05
C THR A 77 -2.09 23.82 -13.26
N PRO A 78 -2.82 22.75 -13.63
CA PRO A 78 -2.63 21.48 -12.96
C PRO A 78 -1.18 21.09 -13.16
N ARG A 79 -0.42 20.98 -12.05
CA ARG A 79 0.98 20.56 -12.08
C ARG A 79 1.03 19.27 -12.88
N GLN A 80 1.73 19.28 -14.01
CA GLN A 80 1.70 18.14 -14.93
C GLN A 80 2.27 16.93 -14.20
N ALA A 81 1.41 15.93 -13.94
CA ALA A 81 1.85 14.62 -13.47
C ALA A 81 2.93 14.09 -14.44
N VAL A 82 3.95 13.43 -13.90
CA VAL A 82 5.29 13.39 -14.49
C VAL A 82 5.33 12.60 -15.81
N LYS A 83 5.10 13.30 -16.94
CA LYS A 83 5.17 12.75 -18.32
C LYS A 83 6.47 12.02 -18.64
N ILE A 84 7.56 12.42 -17.98
CA ILE A 84 8.92 11.89 -18.15
C ILE A 84 8.99 10.38 -17.85
N LYS A 85 8.07 9.83 -17.04
CA LYS A 85 8.15 8.42 -16.60
C LYS A 85 7.58 7.44 -17.61
N SER A 86 6.49 7.77 -18.32
CA SER A 86 6.06 6.95 -19.45
C SER A 86 7.01 7.07 -20.63
N GLU A 87 7.72 8.20 -20.78
CA GLU A 87 8.82 8.35 -21.74
C GLU A 87 9.98 7.39 -21.40
N ALA A 88 10.42 7.33 -20.14
CA ALA A 88 11.45 6.39 -19.68
C ALA A 88 11.05 4.91 -19.82
N GLU A 89 9.80 4.54 -19.48
CA GLU A 89 9.27 3.18 -19.69
C GLU A 89 9.22 2.83 -21.19
N ASN A 90 8.69 3.73 -22.03
CA ASN A 90 8.63 3.50 -23.49
C ASN A 90 10.03 3.40 -24.10
N GLN A 91 11.00 4.18 -23.63
CA GLN A 91 12.39 4.11 -24.08
C GLN A 91 13.02 2.76 -23.69
N ALA A 92 12.91 2.34 -22.43
CA ALA A 92 13.42 1.03 -21.99
C ALA A 92 12.76 -0.14 -22.75
N LEU A 93 11.46 -0.04 -23.07
CA LEU A 93 10.75 -1.01 -23.92
C LEU A 93 11.18 -0.95 -25.39
N ALA A 94 11.58 0.22 -25.91
CA ALA A 94 12.13 0.35 -27.26
C ALA A 94 13.55 -0.24 -27.34
N ASP A 95 14.40 0.07 -26.38
CA ASP A 95 15.76 -0.48 -26.27
C ASP A 95 15.72 -2.00 -26.10
N LEU A 96 14.83 -2.52 -25.24
CA LEU A 96 14.54 -3.96 -25.15
C LEU A 96 14.12 -4.56 -26.49
N ARG A 97 13.26 -3.91 -27.27
CA ARG A 97 12.85 -4.42 -28.60
C ARG A 97 14.01 -4.54 -29.57
N LEU A 98 15.06 -3.73 -29.43
CA LEU A 98 16.28 -3.77 -30.25
C LEU A 98 17.28 -4.87 -29.81
N LYS A 99 17.21 -5.37 -28.58
CA LYS A 99 18.07 -6.48 -28.10
C LYS A 99 17.78 -7.78 -28.88
N SER A 100 18.80 -8.59 -29.13
CA SER A 100 18.66 -9.88 -29.82
C SER A 100 18.03 -10.95 -28.92
N PRO A 101 17.45 -12.05 -29.48
CA PRO A 101 16.73 -13.06 -28.67
C PRO A 101 17.58 -13.74 -27.59
N ASP A 102 18.88 -13.92 -27.82
CA ASP A 102 19.85 -14.48 -26.88
C ASP A 102 20.19 -13.53 -25.71
N GLN A 103 19.96 -12.23 -25.89
CA GLN A 103 20.12 -11.18 -24.86
C GLN A 103 18.84 -10.94 -24.05
N LYS A 104 17.77 -11.70 -24.31
CA LYS A 104 16.45 -11.57 -23.69
C LYS A 104 16.11 -12.75 -22.79
N VAL A 105 15.19 -12.54 -21.86
CA VAL A 105 14.63 -13.61 -21.03
C VAL A 105 13.12 -13.44 -20.92
N GLN A 106 12.37 -14.51 -21.22
CA GLN A 106 10.92 -14.56 -21.01
C GLN A 106 10.61 -15.15 -19.62
N ILE A 107 9.94 -14.37 -18.78
CA ILE A 107 9.52 -14.76 -17.42
C ILE A 107 8.03 -15.09 -17.44
N PHE A 108 7.66 -16.31 -17.05
CA PHE A 108 6.28 -16.75 -16.94
C PHE A 108 5.77 -16.60 -15.49
N VAL A 109 4.71 -15.83 -15.29
CA VAL A 109 4.25 -15.40 -13.95
C VAL A 109 2.73 -15.53 -13.77
N GLY A 110 2.30 -15.84 -12.55
CA GLY A 110 0.90 -16.02 -12.19
C GLY A 110 0.26 -17.32 -12.71
N PRO A 111 -1.00 -17.61 -12.33
CA PRO A 111 -1.68 -18.85 -12.71
C PRO A 111 -1.94 -18.96 -14.22
N ASN A 112 -1.97 -17.82 -14.91
CA ASN A 112 -2.19 -17.74 -16.37
C ASN A 112 -0.87 -17.76 -17.17
N ASN A 113 0.30 -17.87 -16.51
CA ASN A 113 1.63 -17.81 -17.12
C ASN A 113 1.83 -16.55 -18.00
N THR A 114 1.43 -15.38 -17.48
CA THR A 114 1.63 -14.09 -18.13
C THR A 114 3.12 -13.88 -18.41
N ILE A 115 3.45 -13.52 -19.65
CA ILE A 115 4.84 -13.43 -20.14
C ILE A 115 5.36 -12.00 -19.99
N TYR A 116 6.52 -11.85 -19.35
CA TYR A 116 7.28 -10.61 -19.27
C TYR A 116 8.65 -10.82 -19.93
N GLU A 117 9.03 -9.96 -20.89
CA GLU A 117 10.31 -10.04 -21.59
C GLU A 117 11.28 -9.01 -21.01
N VAL A 118 12.43 -9.43 -20.47
CA VAL A 118 13.46 -8.54 -19.91
C VAL A 118 14.81 -8.74 -20.58
N GLY A 119 15.72 -7.77 -20.45
CA GLY A 119 17.12 -7.98 -20.82
C GLY A 119 17.82 -8.93 -19.85
N LEU A 120 18.75 -9.74 -20.37
CA LEU A 120 19.56 -10.64 -19.53
C LEU A 120 20.44 -9.86 -18.53
N GLU A 121 20.87 -8.65 -18.89
CA GLU A 121 21.59 -7.71 -18.01
C GLU A 121 20.69 -7.06 -16.94
N ASP A 122 19.39 -6.90 -17.22
CA ASP A 122 18.45 -6.34 -16.26
C ASP A 122 18.19 -7.30 -15.09
N LEU A 123 18.37 -8.61 -15.31
CA LEU A 123 18.32 -9.63 -14.26
C LEU A 123 19.49 -9.59 -13.27
N GLU A 124 20.57 -8.84 -13.52
CA GLU A 124 21.61 -8.59 -12.50
C GLU A 124 21.03 -7.90 -11.25
N LYS A 125 19.91 -7.17 -11.42
CA LYS A 125 19.15 -6.52 -10.34
C LYS A 125 18.41 -7.52 -9.45
N ALA A 126 18.14 -8.74 -9.94
CA ALA A 126 17.36 -9.78 -9.27
C ALA A 126 18.11 -11.14 -9.30
N PRO A 127 19.10 -11.36 -8.41
CA PRO A 127 19.95 -12.55 -8.44
C PRO A 127 19.18 -13.89 -8.40
N ALA A 128 18.05 -13.94 -7.69
CA ALA A 128 17.19 -15.12 -7.64
C ALA A 128 16.50 -15.42 -8.98
N LEU A 129 16.10 -14.41 -9.76
CA LEU A 129 15.59 -14.61 -11.11
C LEU A 129 16.71 -15.04 -12.06
N LYS A 130 17.88 -14.39 -11.98
CA LYS A 130 19.06 -14.72 -12.80
C LYS A 130 19.49 -16.19 -12.65
N ALA A 131 19.40 -16.74 -11.44
CA ALA A 131 19.73 -18.14 -11.15
C ALA A 131 18.78 -19.16 -11.83
N LEU A 132 17.58 -18.74 -12.25
CA LEU A 132 16.55 -19.59 -12.87
C LEU A 132 16.56 -19.56 -14.40
N VAL A 133 17.45 -18.80 -15.03
CA VAL A 133 17.48 -18.58 -16.49
C VAL A 133 17.84 -19.90 -17.21
N ASN A 134 16.85 -20.55 -17.78
CA ASN A 134 17.03 -21.72 -18.62
C ASN A 134 17.43 -21.30 -20.04
N LYS A 135 18.52 -21.89 -20.55
CA LYS A 135 19.05 -21.68 -21.90
C LYS A 135 18.99 -22.95 -22.78
N THR A 136 18.28 -23.98 -22.31
CA THR A 136 18.32 -25.33 -22.92
C THR A 136 17.36 -25.42 -24.10
N GLY A 137 17.89 -25.47 -25.32
CA GLY A 137 17.16 -25.80 -26.55
C GLY A 137 16.16 -24.76 -27.07
N ALA A 138 15.97 -23.63 -26.38
CA ALA A 138 15.10 -22.53 -26.80
C ALA A 138 15.87 -21.45 -27.59
N GLN A 139 15.20 -20.79 -28.54
CA GLN A 139 15.75 -19.64 -29.26
C GLN A 139 15.89 -18.38 -28.39
N THR A 140 15.05 -18.26 -27.36
CA THR A 140 15.06 -17.21 -26.34
C THR A 140 15.18 -17.88 -24.97
N PRO A 141 16.13 -17.48 -24.11
CA PRO A 141 16.18 -17.93 -22.72
C PRO A 141 14.87 -17.65 -21.96
N PHE A 142 14.56 -18.47 -20.95
CA PHE A 142 13.30 -18.33 -20.20
C PHE A 142 13.41 -18.70 -18.72
N ILE A 143 12.46 -18.21 -17.93
CA ILE A 143 12.27 -18.53 -16.51
C ILE A 143 10.81 -18.98 -16.33
N MET A 144 10.61 -20.24 -15.95
CA MET A 144 9.32 -20.79 -15.53
C MET A 144 9.52 -21.54 -14.21
N HIS A 145 8.91 -21.07 -13.12
CA HIS A 145 9.12 -21.61 -11.77
C HIS A 145 7.81 -21.66 -10.96
N PRO A 146 7.52 -22.74 -10.20
CA PRO A 146 6.26 -22.88 -9.44
C PRO A 146 6.01 -21.82 -8.36
N GLU A 147 7.03 -21.05 -7.96
CA GLU A 147 6.86 -19.94 -7.02
C GLU A 147 6.50 -18.62 -7.72
N LEU A 148 6.75 -18.49 -9.03
CA LEU A 148 6.32 -17.33 -9.83
C LEU A 148 4.85 -17.46 -10.25
N THR A 149 4.33 -18.67 -10.43
CA THR A 149 2.90 -18.88 -10.72
C THR A 149 1.98 -18.51 -9.54
N LYS A 150 2.54 -18.40 -8.33
CA LYS A 150 1.84 -17.91 -7.12
C LYS A 150 1.81 -16.38 -6.99
N ILE A 151 2.57 -15.65 -7.80
CA ILE A 151 2.62 -14.17 -7.78
C ILE A 151 1.59 -13.65 -8.77
N SER A 152 0.71 -12.74 -8.36
CA SER A 152 -0.22 -12.10 -9.29
C SER A 152 0.52 -11.24 -10.32
N ALA A 153 0.07 -11.28 -11.58
CA ALA A 153 0.65 -10.52 -12.67
C ALA A 153 0.72 -9.01 -12.35
N ASP A 154 -0.32 -8.45 -11.72
CA ASP A 154 -0.39 -7.03 -11.36
C ASP A 154 0.67 -6.62 -10.31
N ASN A 155 1.01 -7.51 -9.37
CA ASN A 155 2.12 -7.27 -8.44
C ASN A 155 3.47 -7.46 -9.15
N PHE A 156 3.62 -8.48 -9.99
CA PHE A 156 4.87 -8.65 -10.74
C PHE A 156 5.11 -7.54 -11.78
N ARG A 157 4.06 -6.89 -12.29
CA ARG A 157 4.17 -5.74 -13.19
C ARG A 157 5.05 -4.64 -12.60
N SER A 158 4.92 -4.33 -11.31
CA SER A 158 5.79 -3.32 -10.67
C SER A 158 7.20 -3.82 -10.35
N VAL A 159 7.44 -5.14 -10.28
CA VAL A 159 8.79 -5.71 -10.32
C VAL A 159 9.39 -5.56 -11.72
N TYR A 160 8.61 -5.79 -12.77
CA TYR A 160 9.02 -5.63 -14.16
C TYR A 160 9.34 -4.17 -14.52
N GLU A 161 8.49 -3.22 -14.11
CA GLU A 161 8.73 -1.77 -14.22
C GLU A 161 10.07 -1.37 -13.58
N PHE A 162 10.38 -1.93 -12.40
CA PHE A 162 11.66 -1.72 -11.72
C PHE A 162 12.84 -2.40 -12.41
N LEU A 163 12.67 -3.63 -12.91
CA LEU A 163 13.70 -4.32 -13.68
C LEU A 163 14.09 -3.54 -14.94
N LEU A 164 13.17 -2.82 -15.58
CA LEU A 164 13.49 -1.93 -16.70
C LEU A 164 14.10 -0.59 -16.22
N THR A 165 13.39 0.14 -15.36
CA THR A 165 13.65 1.58 -15.11
C THR A 165 14.48 1.89 -13.86
N ASN A 166 14.66 0.91 -12.96
CA ASN A 166 15.07 1.08 -11.55
C ASN A 166 14.10 1.97 -10.72
N GLU A 167 12.90 2.26 -11.22
CA GLU A 167 11.84 2.94 -10.50
C GLU A 167 10.64 2.03 -10.24
N TYR A 168 9.83 2.39 -9.25
CA TYR A 168 8.56 1.73 -8.93
C TYR A 168 7.54 2.84 -8.64
N MET A 169 6.37 2.82 -9.28
CA MET A 169 5.31 3.83 -9.10
C MET A 169 4.26 3.38 -8.07
N PRO A 170 3.59 4.30 -7.36
CA PRO A 170 3.71 5.76 -7.40
C PRO A 170 5.00 6.26 -6.73
N ALA A 171 5.63 7.29 -7.28
CA ALA A 171 6.85 7.85 -6.70
C ALA A 171 6.59 8.49 -5.33
N ILE A 172 7.61 8.55 -4.46
CA ILE A 172 7.57 9.45 -3.31
C ILE A 172 7.77 10.88 -3.83
N ILE A 173 6.82 11.75 -3.54
CA ILE A 173 6.89 13.19 -3.78
C ILE A 173 6.88 13.94 -2.45
N ASP A 174 7.58 15.06 -2.41
CA ASP A 174 7.74 15.80 -1.17
C ASP A 174 6.46 16.48 -0.70
N HIS A 175 6.38 16.74 0.60
CA HIS A 175 5.22 17.38 1.18
C HIS A 175 5.08 18.81 0.62
N PRO A 176 3.87 19.31 0.29
CA PRO A 176 3.67 20.67 -0.25
C PRO A 176 4.14 21.81 0.67
N LEU A 177 4.57 21.50 1.90
CA LEU A 177 5.13 22.45 2.86
C LEU A 177 6.68 22.43 2.93
N GLY A 178 7.37 21.61 2.12
CA GLY A 178 8.84 21.57 2.00
C GLY A 178 9.46 20.16 1.87
N GLU A 179 10.60 20.08 1.18
CA GLU A 179 11.31 18.85 0.78
C GLU A 179 11.65 17.89 1.93
N ASN A 180 12.00 18.46 3.10
CA ASN A 180 12.42 17.71 4.28
C ASN A 180 11.33 17.59 5.36
N LYS A 181 10.05 17.76 5.01
CA LYS A 181 8.93 17.52 5.93
C LYS A 181 8.30 16.14 5.71
N PHE A 182 8.12 15.42 6.81
CA PHE A 182 7.36 14.18 6.88
C PHE A 182 5.96 14.45 7.48
N PRO A 183 4.95 13.60 7.17
CA PRO A 183 5.00 12.51 6.19
C PRO A 183 5.10 13.02 4.75
N LYS A 184 5.77 12.26 3.89
CA LYS A 184 5.83 12.53 2.44
C LYS A 184 4.56 12.06 1.74
N ARG A 185 4.38 12.43 0.47
CA ARG A 185 3.25 12.02 -0.36
C ARG A 185 3.66 10.93 -1.35
N LEU A 186 2.67 10.18 -1.81
CA LEU A 186 2.79 9.36 -3.01
C LEU A 186 2.19 10.12 -4.20
N ASP A 187 2.83 10.04 -5.37
CA ASP A 187 2.33 10.66 -6.60
C ASP A 187 1.00 10.01 -7.03
N GLY A 188 0.06 10.79 -7.57
CA GLY A 188 -1.30 10.34 -7.89
C GLY A 188 -2.21 9.96 -6.69
N CYS A 189 -1.66 9.71 -5.49
CA CYS A 189 -2.46 9.33 -4.31
C CYS A 189 -3.13 10.56 -3.66
N THR A 190 -4.47 10.55 -3.63
CA THR A 190 -5.33 11.67 -3.21
C THR A 190 -6.24 11.38 -2.02
N SER A 191 -6.75 10.15 -1.88
CA SER A 191 -7.64 9.73 -0.78
C SER A 191 -6.93 8.81 0.22
N ALA A 192 -7.46 8.70 1.45
CA ALA A 192 -6.95 7.75 2.43
C ALA A 192 -7.03 6.29 1.95
N SER A 193 -8.08 5.92 1.20
CA SER A 193 -8.20 4.60 0.57
C SER A 193 -7.04 4.31 -0.38
N HIS A 194 -6.69 5.25 -1.28
CA HIS A 194 -5.54 5.05 -2.19
C HIS A 194 -4.22 4.86 -1.44
N TYR A 195 -4.02 5.50 -0.27
CA TYR A 195 -2.85 5.25 0.57
C TYR A 195 -2.88 3.88 1.26
N GLN A 196 -4.05 3.38 1.65
CA GLN A 196 -4.22 2.03 2.21
C GLN A 196 -4.00 0.94 1.14
N ASP A 197 -4.59 1.10 -0.04
CA ASP A 197 -4.45 0.18 -1.18
C ASP A 197 -2.98 0.11 -1.63
N GLU A 198 -2.31 1.24 -1.77
CA GLU A 198 -0.88 1.29 -2.13
C GLU A 198 0.05 0.77 -1.04
N ALA A 199 -0.31 0.89 0.24
CA ALA A 199 0.45 0.28 1.33
C ALA A 199 0.26 -1.25 1.38
N SER A 200 -0.94 -1.75 1.08
CA SER A 200 -1.23 -3.19 0.92
C SER A 200 -0.49 -3.79 -0.29
N ARG A 201 -0.56 -3.13 -1.45
CA ARG A 201 0.22 -3.47 -2.66
C ARG A 201 1.73 -3.42 -2.38
N GLY A 202 2.16 -2.39 -1.64
CA GLY A 202 3.52 -2.27 -1.11
C GLY A 202 3.93 -3.44 -0.23
N ALA A 203 3.08 -3.91 0.68
CA ALA A 203 3.36 -5.06 1.54
C ALA A 203 3.60 -6.35 0.74
N HIS A 204 2.75 -6.61 -0.28
CA HIS A 204 2.96 -7.72 -1.20
C HIS A 204 4.29 -7.58 -1.97
N LEU A 205 4.58 -6.38 -2.49
CA LEU A 205 5.82 -6.10 -3.20
C LEU A 205 7.06 -6.20 -2.30
N TYR A 206 6.98 -5.85 -1.01
CA TYR A 206 8.07 -6.04 -0.05
C TYR A 206 8.42 -7.53 0.11
N VAL A 207 7.40 -8.38 0.27
CA VAL A 207 7.57 -9.84 0.36
C VAL A 207 8.11 -10.43 -0.94
N ILE A 208 7.64 -9.96 -2.11
CA ILE A 208 8.12 -10.43 -3.41
C ILE A 208 9.58 -10.01 -3.63
N THR A 209 9.92 -8.74 -3.43
CA THR A 209 11.26 -8.20 -3.67
C THR A 209 12.31 -8.83 -2.75
N LYS A 210 11.97 -9.06 -1.46
CA LYS A 210 12.82 -9.83 -0.54
C LYS A 210 13.15 -11.22 -1.09
N ARG A 211 12.14 -12.00 -1.51
CA ARG A 211 12.35 -13.35 -2.09
C ARG A 211 13.15 -13.34 -3.39
N LEU A 212 13.01 -12.30 -4.21
CA LEU A 212 13.72 -12.17 -5.50
C LEU A 212 15.14 -11.59 -5.37
N GLY A 213 15.57 -11.20 -4.17
CA GLY A 213 16.87 -10.55 -3.93
C GLY A 213 16.95 -9.09 -4.40
N LEU A 214 15.81 -8.47 -4.72
CA LEU A 214 15.67 -7.11 -5.25
C LEU A 214 15.83 -6.05 -4.15
N LYS A 215 16.97 -6.04 -3.44
CA LYS A 215 17.18 -5.21 -2.24
C LYS A 215 16.91 -3.72 -2.47
N SER A 216 17.36 -3.15 -3.58
CA SER A 216 17.13 -1.74 -3.91
C SER A 216 15.66 -1.39 -4.10
N MET A 217 14.84 -2.32 -4.62
CA MET A 217 13.39 -2.18 -4.71
C MET A 217 12.73 -2.40 -3.34
N GLN A 218 13.19 -3.38 -2.56
CA GLN A 218 12.73 -3.64 -1.20
C GLN A 218 12.92 -2.40 -0.30
N ASP A 219 14.10 -1.77 -0.35
CA ASP A 219 14.44 -0.54 0.38
C ASP A 219 13.63 0.69 -0.11
N LEU A 220 13.20 0.70 -1.38
CA LEU A 220 12.31 1.74 -1.93
C LEU A 220 10.86 1.53 -1.47
N VAL A 221 10.36 0.29 -1.53
CA VAL A 221 9.04 -0.10 -1.04
C VAL A 221 8.90 0.16 0.46
N LEU A 222 9.92 -0.22 1.26
CA LEU A 222 10.00 0.07 2.68
C LEU A 222 9.87 1.56 2.98
N ARG A 223 10.64 2.41 2.28
CA ARG A 223 10.56 3.87 2.43
C ARG A 223 9.19 4.42 2.07
N LYS A 224 8.50 3.88 1.05
CA LYS A 224 7.13 4.30 0.75
C LYS A 224 6.17 4.00 1.90
N ILE A 225 6.15 2.75 2.38
CA ILE A 225 5.25 2.33 3.46
C ILE A 225 5.54 3.11 4.75
N ILE A 226 6.80 3.36 5.09
CA ILE A 226 7.17 4.04 6.34
C ILE A 226 7.04 5.57 6.25
N GLN A 227 7.46 6.19 5.14
CA GLN A 227 7.61 7.65 5.06
C GLN A 227 6.47 8.37 4.35
N ALA A 228 5.77 7.71 3.43
CA ALA A 228 4.78 8.35 2.56
C ALA A 228 3.35 8.22 3.12
N GLN A 229 3.15 8.64 4.37
CA GLN A 229 1.90 8.51 5.14
C GLN A 229 1.11 9.82 5.24
N HIS A 230 1.08 10.64 4.18
CA HIS A 230 0.32 11.90 4.16
C HIS A 230 -1.18 11.71 4.43
N GLN A 231 -1.71 10.53 4.11
CA GLN A 231 -2.91 10.00 4.75
C GLN A 231 -2.49 8.76 5.57
N PRO A 232 -2.78 8.70 6.88
CA PRO A 232 -2.40 7.56 7.72
C PRO A 232 -3.29 6.34 7.42
N TYR A 233 -2.71 5.14 7.43
CA TYR A 233 -3.39 3.91 6.99
C TYR A 233 -4.52 3.42 7.93
N GLY A 234 -4.70 4.04 9.10
CA GLY A 234 -5.58 3.54 10.16
C GLY A 234 -5.09 2.22 10.78
N ILE A 235 -5.81 1.73 11.80
CA ILE A 235 -5.46 0.47 12.47
C ILE A 235 -5.69 -0.72 11.54
N GLU A 236 -6.78 -0.73 10.79
CA GLU A 236 -7.15 -1.84 9.90
C GLU A 236 -6.15 -2.00 8.74
N GLY A 237 -5.68 -0.89 8.16
CA GLY A 237 -4.60 -0.91 7.17
C GLY A 237 -3.29 -1.46 7.73
N LEU A 238 -2.89 -1.04 8.94
CA LEU A 238 -1.70 -1.58 9.61
C LEU A 238 -1.83 -3.08 9.92
N LEU A 239 -3.01 -3.56 10.33
CA LEU A 239 -3.29 -4.98 10.55
C LEU A 239 -3.31 -5.79 9.25
N GLY A 240 -3.81 -5.21 8.15
CA GLY A 240 -3.75 -5.82 6.82
C GLY A 240 -2.31 -5.97 6.30
N ILE A 241 -1.50 -4.91 6.42
CA ILE A 241 -0.07 -4.93 6.10
C ILE A 241 0.65 -5.97 6.97
N ALA A 242 0.36 -6.02 8.28
CA ALA A 242 0.92 -7.02 9.18
C ALA A 242 0.53 -8.45 8.80
N MET A 243 -0.72 -8.71 8.40
CA MET A 243 -1.12 -10.02 7.89
C MET A 243 -0.26 -10.40 6.67
N ILE A 244 -0.09 -9.51 5.68
CA ILE A 244 0.66 -9.80 4.45
C ILE A 244 2.14 -10.06 4.75
N VAL A 245 2.76 -9.23 5.60
CA VAL A 245 4.19 -9.35 5.94
C VAL A 245 4.46 -10.58 6.80
N PHE A 246 3.74 -10.74 7.91
CA PHE A 246 3.99 -11.83 8.86
C PHE A 246 3.52 -13.20 8.34
N SER A 247 2.56 -13.27 7.42
CA SER A 247 2.15 -14.54 6.77
C SER A 247 3.11 -15.05 5.69
N ARG A 248 4.19 -14.32 5.37
CA ARG A 248 5.15 -14.77 4.34
C ARG A 248 5.81 -16.11 4.75
N PRO A 249 6.01 -17.05 3.80
CA PRO A 249 6.81 -18.24 4.04
C PRO A 249 8.25 -17.83 4.40
N GLU A 250 8.96 -18.69 5.13
CA GLU A 250 10.33 -18.41 5.55
C GLU A 250 11.30 -18.23 4.38
N ASP A 251 12.32 -17.40 4.57
CA ASP A 251 13.33 -17.06 3.56
C ASP A 251 14.19 -18.29 3.13
N ASN A 252 14.03 -19.43 3.82
CA ASN A 252 14.73 -20.68 3.56
C ASN A 252 14.26 -21.39 2.26
N ALA A 253 15.05 -21.21 1.20
CA ALA A 253 15.10 -22.03 -0.01
C ALA A 253 13.91 -21.97 -1.00
N VAL A 254 13.32 -20.79 -1.21
CA VAL A 254 12.27 -20.57 -2.25
C VAL A 254 12.84 -20.51 -3.68
N PHE A 255 14.06 -19.99 -3.85
CA PHE A 255 14.75 -19.85 -5.15
C PHE A 255 16.26 -20.21 -5.07
N GLY A 256 16.67 -20.95 -4.04
CA GLY A 256 18.05 -21.43 -3.93
C GLY A 256 18.33 -22.56 -4.93
N PRO A 257 19.58 -22.75 -5.38
CA PRO A 257 19.95 -23.93 -6.16
C PRO A 257 19.65 -25.20 -5.36
N CYS A 258 19.10 -26.22 -6.02
CA CYS A 258 18.64 -27.45 -5.39
C CYS A 258 19.83 -28.27 -4.86
N GLY A 259 20.22 -28.03 -3.60
CA GLY A 259 21.40 -28.65 -2.98
C GLY A 259 21.90 -27.99 -1.68
N SER A 260 21.39 -26.83 -1.26
CA SER A 260 21.73 -26.26 0.06
C SER A 260 21.13 -27.09 1.20
N GLU A 261 21.97 -27.79 1.96
CA GLU A 261 21.55 -28.60 3.10
C GLU A 261 20.89 -27.74 4.19
N LYS A 262 19.76 -28.23 4.74
CA LYS A 262 19.00 -27.52 5.78
C LYS A 262 19.68 -27.68 7.14
N SER A 263 20.65 -26.83 7.45
CA SER A 263 21.17 -26.67 8.82
C SER A 263 20.10 -26.05 9.73
N SER A 264 19.24 -26.89 10.31
CA SER A 264 18.10 -26.48 11.13
C SER A 264 18.49 -26.21 12.60
N ASN A 265 19.47 -25.35 12.83
CA ASN A 265 19.79 -24.85 14.18
C ASN A 265 18.90 -23.65 14.51
N HIS A 266 17.78 -23.92 15.20
CA HIS A 266 16.84 -22.93 15.71
C HIS A 266 17.39 -22.25 16.98
N GLN A 267 18.48 -21.47 16.88
CA GLN A 267 18.99 -20.65 17.98
C GLN A 267 19.90 -19.51 17.47
N ASP A 268 19.30 -18.40 17.06
CA ASP A 268 19.95 -17.07 16.92
C ASP A 268 18.85 -16.00 16.82
N SER A 269 18.31 -15.58 17.97
CA SER A 269 17.01 -14.87 18.03
C SER A 269 17.10 -13.33 17.99
N GLU A 270 18.28 -12.76 17.73
CA GLU A 270 18.53 -11.31 17.81
C GLU A 270 19.23 -10.71 16.56
N GLY A 271 19.69 -11.55 15.62
CA GLY A 271 20.67 -11.12 14.59
C GLY A 271 20.13 -10.44 13.33
N ASN A 272 18.85 -10.59 12.98
CA ASN A 272 18.31 -10.10 11.69
C ASN A 272 16.79 -9.84 11.73
N GLN A 273 16.37 -8.91 12.59
CA GLN A 273 14.96 -8.46 12.63
C GLN A 273 14.56 -7.76 11.33
N ASP A 274 13.39 -8.11 10.79
CA ASP A 274 12.91 -7.60 9.51
C ASP A 274 12.42 -6.15 9.66
N PRO A 275 12.99 -5.16 8.94
CA PRO A 275 12.72 -3.74 9.20
C PRO A 275 11.26 -3.31 9.05
N LEU A 276 10.47 -4.02 8.23
CA LEU A 276 9.04 -3.74 8.11
C LEU A 276 8.25 -4.36 9.27
N GLU A 277 8.66 -5.52 9.78
CA GLU A 277 8.05 -6.12 10.96
C GLU A 277 8.23 -5.26 12.21
N GLU A 278 9.44 -4.78 12.50
CA GLU A 278 9.69 -3.97 13.71
C GLU A 278 8.96 -2.63 13.63
N TRP A 279 8.91 -2.00 12.45
CA TRP A 279 8.14 -0.78 12.26
C TRP A 279 6.63 -1.00 12.51
N LEU A 280 6.07 -2.14 12.11
CA LEU A 280 4.68 -2.53 12.39
C LEU A 280 4.45 -2.84 13.87
N VAL A 281 5.36 -3.59 14.51
CA VAL A 281 5.32 -3.93 15.94
C VAL A 281 5.32 -2.67 16.78
N GLN A 282 6.22 -1.73 16.48
CA GLN A 282 6.25 -0.42 17.12
C GLN A 282 4.93 0.33 16.92
N ASN A 283 4.48 0.49 15.67
CA ASN A 283 3.28 1.28 15.35
C ASN A 283 1.99 0.74 15.97
N LEU A 284 1.86 -0.59 16.09
CA LEU A 284 0.70 -1.23 16.69
C LEU A 284 0.82 -1.32 18.22
N GLY A 285 2.03 -1.45 18.77
CA GLY A 285 2.29 -1.39 20.21
C GLY A 285 1.99 -0.01 20.79
N ASP A 286 2.50 1.05 20.16
CA ASP A 286 2.23 2.44 20.53
C ASP A 286 0.71 2.71 20.56
N LYS A 287 -0.01 2.15 19.58
CA LYS A 287 -1.46 2.29 19.37
C LYS A 287 -2.30 1.17 20.02
N LEU A 288 -1.75 0.33 20.90
CA LEU A 288 -2.43 -0.89 21.37
C LEU A 288 -3.81 -0.62 22.01
N GLN A 289 -3.96 0.46 22.77
CA GLN A 289 -5.23 0.77 23.45
C GLN A 289 -6.41 0.98 22.46
N PRO A 290 -6.35 1.89 21.47
CA PRO A 290 -7.40 1.99 20.46
C PRO A 290 -7.50 0.76 19.55
N VAL A 291 -6.43 -0.04 19.37
CA VAL A 291 -6.51 -1.35 18.70
C VAL A 291 -7.39 -2.31 19.50
N MET A 292 -7.22 -2.39 20.82
CA MET A 292 -8.02 -3.25 21.70
C MET A 292 -9.47 -2.77 21.84
N ILE A 293 -9.71 -1.46 21.95
CA ILE A 293 -11.07 -0.92 22.09
C ILE A 293 -11.90 -1.12 20.82
N ASN A 294 -11.35 -0.77 19.64
CA ASN A 294 -12.14 -0.70 18.40
C ASN A 294 -11.93 -1.89 17.44
N HIS A 295 -10.77 -2.55 17.49
CA HIS A 295 -10.37 -3.55 16.47
C HIS A 295 -9.83 -4.86 17.05
N ALA A 296 -10.09 -5.20 18.32
CA ALA A 296 -9.55 -6.40 18.98
C ALA A 296 -9.79 -7.68 18.19
N ARG A 297 -10.99 -7.84 17.60
CA ARG A 297 -11.32 -9.00 16.75
C ARG A 297 -10.37 -9.15 15.56
N LEU A 298 -10.03 -8.04 14.89
CA LEU A 298 -9.08 -8.03 13.77
C LEU A 298 -7.65 -8.28 14.26
N PHE A 299 -7.25 -7.68 15.39
CA PHE A 299 -5.94 -7.95 15.99
C PHE A 299 -5.75 -9.43 16.32
N PHE A 300 -6.72 -10.07 17.00
CA PHE A 300 -6.65 -11.49 17.31
C PHE A 300 -6.77 -12.39 16.08
N GLN A 301 -7.48 -11.95 15.02
CA GLN A 301 -7.48 -12.65 13.73
C GLN A 301 -6.08 -12.66 13.08
N VAL A 302 -5.32 -11.55 13.15
CA VAL A 302 -3.93 -11.51 12.67
C VAL A 302 -3.00 -12.27 13.62
N ALA A 303 -3.12 -12.10 14.94
CA ALA A 303 -2.25 -12.71 15.93
C ALA A 303 -2.38 -14.23 16.03
N ASN A 304 -3.59 -14.77 15.84
CA ASN A 304 -3.85 -16.22 15.87
C ASN A 304 -3.73 -16.88 14.48
N HIS A 305 -3.45 -16.11 13.41
CA HIS A 305 -3.14 -16.68 12.11
C HIS A 305 -1.79 -17.43 12.19
N GLY A 306 -1.77 -18.72 11.85
CA GLY A 306 -0.67 -19.62 12.22
C GLY A 306 0.74 -19.16 11.85
N ALA A 307 0.94 -18.57 10.67
CA ALA A 307 2.23 -18.02 10.27
C ALA A 307 2.62 -16.74 11.05
N CYS A 308 1.64 -15.90 11.37
CA CYS A 308 1.85 -14.68 12.16
C CYS A 308 2.12 -15.00 13.64
N ALA A 309 1.45 -16.04 14.16
CA ALA A 309 1.71 -16.61 15.48
C ALA A 309 3.12 -17.21 15.56
N ALA A 310 3.56 -17.96 14.54
CA ALA A 310 4.92 -18.52 14.46
C ALA A 310 6.01 -17.44 14.45
N ARG A 311 5.78 -16.29 13.79
CA ARG A 311 6.65 -15.10 13.84
C ARG A 311 6.46 -14.23 15.10
N GLY A 312 5.64 -14.67 16.05
CA GLY A 312 5.41 -14.00 17.33
C GLY A 312 4.71 -12.65 17.24
N PHE A 313 3.96 -12.34 16.17
CA PHE A 313 3.36 -11.01 15.92
C PHE A 313 2.64 -10.44 17.14
N GLY A 314 1.63 -11.17 17.66
CA GLY A 314 0.84 -10.71 18.81
C GLY A 314 1.68 -10.53 20.07
N VAL A 315 2.60 -11.45 20.34
CA VAL A 315 3.50 -11.39 21.51
C VAL A 315 4.45 -10.19 21.42
N ARG A 316 4.98 -9.89 20.24
CA ARG A 316 5.86 -8.72 20.00
C ARG A 316 5.10 -7.41 20.17
N VAL A 317 3.90 -7.28 19.61
CA VAL A 317 3.05 -6.08 19.79
C VAL A 317 2.66 -5.86 21.25
N LEU A 318 2.28 -6.93 21.98
CA LEU A 318 1.92 -6.84 23.40
C LEU A 318 3.15 -6.49 24.26
N ARG A 319 4.28 -7.18 24.06
CA ARG A 319 5.55 -6.89 24.75
C ARG A 319 5.97 -5.45 24.53
N ARG A 320 5.87 -4.94 23.29
CA ARG A 320 6.24 -3.56 22.97
C ARG A 320 5.43 -2.52 23.76
N LYS A 321 4.17 -2.81 24.12
CA LYS A 321 3.41 -1.92 24.99
C LYS A 321 3.85 -2.00 26.45
N VAL A 322 4.22 -3.19 26.94
CA VAL A 322 4.79 -3.37 28.28
C VAL A 322 6.12 -2.62 28.40
N GLU A 323 7.04 -2.78 27.43
CA GLU A 323 8.31 -2.01 27.38
C GLU A 323 8.08 -0.49 27.48
N VAL A 324 7.06 0.03 26.77
CA VAL A 324 6.71 1.46 26.81
C VAL A 324 6.18 1.86 28.20
N TRP A 325 5.36 1.03 28.85
CA TRP A 325 4.90 1.27 30.22
C TRP A 325 6.02 1.20 31.25
N ASP A 326 6.93 0.22 31.14
CA ASP A 326 8.10 0.10 32.01
C ASP A 326 8.99 1.35 31.93
N THR A 327 9.14 1.94 30.74
CA THR A 327 9.87 3.22 30.56
C THR A 327 9.10 4.47 31.01
N MET A 328 7.84 4.36 31.44
CA MET A 328 7.02 5.48 31.94
C MET A 328 7.03 5.62 33.48
N ASP A 329 7.76 4.74 34.17
CA ASP A 329 8.26 4.87 35.54
C ASP A 329 7.21 5.25 36.62
N ALA A 330 6.50 4.23 37.10
CA ALA A 330 5.81 4.10 38.40
C ALA A 330 4.75 5.16 38.82
N ASN A 331 4.52 6.23 38.05
CA ASN A 331 3.57 7.30 38.39
C ASN A 331 2.18 7.12 37.74
N VAL A 332 1.83 5.90 37.35
CA VAL A 332 0.45 5.53 37.04
C VAL A 332 -0.31 5.42 38.37
N VAL A 333 -0.89 6.53 38.81
CA VAL A 333 -1.81 6.55 39.95
C VAL A 333 -2.94 5.57 39.65
N ALA A 334 -3.07 4.55 40.51
CA ALA A 334 -4.28 3.74 40.54
C ALA A 334 -5.43 4.67 40.95
N ILE A 335 -6.34 4.92 40.02
CA ILE A 335 -7.62 5.55 40.35
C ILE A 335 -8.44 4.44 41.01
N GLU A 336 -8.45 4.45 42.34
CA GLU A 336 -9.44 3.70 43.11
C GLU A 336 -10.80 4.38 42.87
N ASP A 337 -11.76 3.65 42.30
CA ASP A 337 -13.15 4.10 42.23
C ASP A 337 -13.72 4.01 43.65
N ASP A 338 -13.88 5.16 44.33
CA ASP A 338 -14.66 5.27 45.57
C ASP A 338 -16.16 5.05 45.25
N GLU A 339 -16.80 4.06 45.92
CA GLU A 339 -18.23 3.71 45.79
C GLU A 339 -19.20 4.73 46.43
#